data_AF-A0A016UKT0-F1
#
_entry.id   AF-A0A016UKT0-F1
#
_cell.length_a   1.000
_cell.length_b   1.000
_cell.length_c   1.000
_cell.angle_alpha   90.00
_cell.angle_beta   90.00
_cell.angle_gamma   90.00
#
_symmetry.space_group_name_H-M   'P 1'
#
loop_
_entity.id
_entity.type
_entity.pdbx_description
1 polymer ?
#
loop_
_entity_poly.entity_id
_entity_poly.type
_entity_poly.pdbx_seq_one_letter_code
_entity_poly.pdbx_strand_id
1 'polypeptide(L)'
;MAVSEPEFRRALSDFVFKIDQLGKSERWTLHKSELGICAKQSVMVKFRGEAVNRQVHITYNSTYSVPVLWFNFYRRDGTPLSTSEVLEMSNNEDSMDITQYISLNEHPILGVLFYNIHPCKTKDIMNELTGKGNYIAK
;
A
#
# COMPACT_ATOMS: atom_id res chain seq x y z
N MET A 1 -17.41 8.76 0.90
CA MET A 1 -17.87 8.55 -0.49
C MET A 1 -17.54 7.11 -0.84
N ALA A 2 -18.56 6.27 -0.96
CA ALA A 2 -18.42 4.90 -1.44
C ALA A 2 -18.03 4.95 -2.93
N VAL A 3 -16.99 4.22 -3.32
CA VAL A 3 -16.56 4.06 -4.71
C VAL A 3 -17.12 2.74 -5.19
N SER A 4 -17.78 2.71 -6.34
CA SER A 4 -18.29 1.46 -6.90
C SER A 4 -17.12 0.58 -7.40
N GLU A 5 -17.30 -0.74 -7.36
CA GLU A 5 -16.29 -1.68 -7.86
C GLU A 5 -15.80 -1.37 -9.30
N PRO A 6 -16.66 -1.11 -10.30
CA PRO A 6 -16.20 -0.79 -11.66
C PRO A 6 -15.40 0.52 -11.72
N GLU A 7 -15.78 1.54 -10.96
CA GLU A 7 -15.02 2.78 -10.85
C GLU A 7 -13.66 2.54 -10.22
N PHE A 8 -13.59 1.75 -9.14
CA PHE A 8 -12.33 1.39 -8.50
C PHE A 8 -11.43 0.62 -9.46
N ARG A 9 -11.95 -0.36 -10.20
CA ARG A 9 -11.18 -1.16 -11.17
C ARG A 9 -10.57 -0.26 -12.26
N ARG A 10 -11.35 0.70 -12.76
CA ARG A 10 -10.88 1.68 -13.76
C ARG A 10 -9.83 2.61 -13.16
N ALA A 11 -10.10 3.20 -12.00
CA ALA A 11 -9.16 4.09 -11.31
C ALA A 11 -7.84 3.39 -10.96
N LEU A 12 -7.89 2.12 -10.55
CA LEU A 12 -6.70 1.34 -10.22
C LEU A 12 -5.88 1.02 -11.48
N SER A 13 -6.53 0.68 -12.59
CA SER A 13 -5.85 0.47 -13.87
C SER A 13 -5.19 1.77 -14.37
N ASP A 14 -5.90 2.89 -14.29
CA ASP A 14 -5.38 4.21 -14.65
C ASP A 14 -4.20 4.61 -13.74
N PHE A 15 -4.27 4.27 -12.45
CA PHE A 15 -3.18 4.51 -11.50
C PHE A 15 -1.92 3.72 -11.86
N VAL A 16 -2.03 2.40 -12.08
CA VAL A 16 -0.88 1.56 -12.47
C VAL A 16 -0.27 2.06 -13.78
N PHE A 17 -1.11 2.41 -14.76
CA PHE A 17 -0.66 2.94 -16.05
C PHE A 17 0.07 4.29 -15.90
N LYS A 18 -0.47 5.21 -15.09
CA LYS A 18 0.18 6.51 -14.82
C LYS A 18 1.53 6.34 -14.15
N ILE A 19 1.64 5.49 -13.12
CA ILE A 19 2.92 5.30 -12.42
C ILE A 19 3.97 4.66 -13.34
N ASP A 20 3.57 3.71 -14.20
CA ASP A 20 4.45 3.12 -15.21
C ASP A 20 4.98 4.18 -16.20
N GLN A 21 4.12 5.08 -16.68
CA GLN A 21 4.53 6.19 -17.56
C GLN A 21 5.40 7.25 -16.87
N LEU A 22 5.20 7.47 -15.57
CA LEU A 22 5.99 8.42 -14.78
C LEU A 22 7.45 7.98 -14.59
N GLY A 23 7.82 6.76 -15.00
CA GLY A 23 9.19 6.26 -14.95
C GLY A 23 9.78 6.21 -13.54
N LYS A 24 8.92 6.28 -12.51
CA LYS A 24 9.36 6.12 -11.12
C LYS A 24 9.87 4.69 -10.96
N SER A 25 10.97 4.50 -10.23
CA SER A 25 11.57 3.19 -9.96
C SER A 25 10.62 2.17 -9.30
N GLU A 26 9.46 2.62 -8.83
CA GLU A 26 8.48 1.80 -8.14
C GLU A 26 7.43 1.21 -9.10
N ARG A 27 7.74 0.05 -9.68
CA ARG A 27 6.84 -0.65 -10.61
C ARG A 27 5.61 -1.20 -9.88
N TRP A 28 4.43 -0.74 -10.28
CA TRP A 28 3.17 -1.35 -9.85
C TRP A 28 2.74 -2.41 -10.86
N THR A 29 2.19 -3.51 -10.37
CA THR A 29 1.66 -4.61 -11.18
C THR A 29 0.22 -4.86 -10.81
N LEU A 30 -0.63 -5.05 -11.81
CA LEU A 30 -2.02 -5.40 -11.58
C LEU A 30 -2.15 -6.92 -11.48
N HIS A 31 -2.60 -7.40 -10.32
CA HIS A 31 -2.87 -8.80 -10.08
C HIS A 31 -4.38 -9.04 -10.05
N LYS A 32 -4.84 -9.96 -10.90
CA LYS A 32 -6.25 -10.36 -11.00
C LYS A 32 -6.36 -11.80 -10.52
N SER A 33 -7.22 -12.02 -9.54
CA SER A 33 -7.56 -13.31 -8.94
C SER A 33 -9.07 -13.54 -9.04
N GLU A 34 -9.51 -14.78 -8.83
CA GLU A 34 -10.94 -15.11 -8.66
C GLU A 34 -11.58 -14.32 -7.50
N LEU A 35 -10.77 -13.97 -6.50
CA LEU A 35 -11.19 -13.17 -5.33
C LEU A 35 -11.26 -11.66 -5.61
N GLY A 36 -10.81 -11.19 -6.78
CA GLY A 36 -10.85 -9.79 -7.17
C GLY A 36 -9.56 -9.25 -7.78
N ILE A 37 -9.49 -7.93 -7.89
CA ILE A 37 -8.35 -7.22 -8.49
C ILE A 37 -7.57 -6.50 -7.37
N CYS A 38 -6.24 -6.56 -7.43
CA CYS A 38 -5.38 -5.77 -6.58
C CYS A 38 -4.16 -5.25 -7.33
N ALA A 39 -3.73 -4.03 -7.03
CA ALA A 39 -2.45 -3.53 -7.48
C ALA A 39 -1.40 -3.93 -6.45
N LYS A 40 -0.25 -4.45 -6.89
CA LYS A 40 0.86 -4.85 -6.04
C LYS A 40 2.12 -4.09 -6.44
N GLN A 41 2.83 -3.58 -5.46
CA GLN A 41 4.12 -2.92 -5.60
C GLN A 41 5.12 -3.64 -4.68
N SER A 42 6.35 -3.83 -5.15
CA SER A 42 7.46 -4.32 -4.34
C SER A 42 8.67 -3.46 -4.63
N VAL A 43 9.24 -2.85 -3.59
CA VAL A 43 10.42 -2.00 -3.69
C VAL A 43 11.41 -2.32 -2.58
N MET A 44 12.69 -2.27 -2.91
CA MET A 44 13.75 -2.41 -1.91
C MET A 44 14.00 -1.05 -1.27
N VAL A 45 13.80 -0.94 0.04
CA VAL A 45 14.10 0.25 0.84
C VAL A 45 15.19 -0.07 1.85
N LYS A 46 15.91 0.95 2.31
CA LYS A 46 16.96 0.79 3.33
C LYS A 46 16.36 1.11 4.70
N PHE A 47 16.37 0.14 5.62
CA PHE A 47 15.92 0.30 6.99
C PHE A 47 17.04 -0.11 7.95
N ARG A 48 17.43 0.79 8.86
CA ARG A 48 18.52 0.59 9.85
C ARG A 48 19.85 0.08 9.25
N GLY A 49 20.14 0.42 8.00
CA GLY A 49 21.35 -0.04 7.30
C GLY A 49 21.16 -1.29 6.43
N GLU A 50 20.06 -2.01 6.63
CA GLU A 50 19.72 -3.24 5.91
C GLU A 50 18.77 -2.95 4.74
N ALA A 51 18.82 -3.77 3.68
CA ALA A 51 17.87 -3.66 2.59
C ALA A 51 16.66 -4.54 2.86
N VAL A 52 15.49 -3.94 2.97
CA VAL A 52 14.21 -4.61 3.22
C VAL A 52 13.28 -4.42 2.02
N ASN A 53 12.53 -5.46 1.68
CA ASN A 53 11.52 -5.43 0.63
C ASN A 53 10.21 -4.90 1.20
N ARG A 54 9.82 -3.69 0.80
CA ARG A 54 8.50 -3.12 1.06
C ARG A 54 7.53 -3.61 0.00
N GLN A 55 6.52 -4.37 0.41
CA GLN A 55 5.40 -4.77 -0.42
C GLN A 55 4.18 -3.93 -0.08
N VAL A 56 3.52 -3.37 -1.08
CA VAL A 56 2.29 -2.58 -0.92
C VAL A 56 1.23 -3.12 -1.87
N HIS A 57 0.07 -3.49 -1.35
CA HIS A 57 -1.06 -3.95 -2.14
C HIS A 57 -2.27 -3.02 -1.94
N ILE A 58 -2.99 -2.72 -3.02
CA ILE A 58 -4.25 -1.97 -2.95
C ILE A 58 -5.36 -2.92 -3.38
N THR A 59 -6.31 -3.16 -2.48
CA THR A 59 -7.48 -3.99 -2.74
C THR A 59 -8.76 -3.16 -2.64
N TYR A 60 -9.85 -3.71 -3.12
CA TYR A 60 -11.19 -3.15 -2.90
C TYR A 60 -11.89 -3.93 -1.81
N ASN A 61 -12.49 -3.22 -0.86
CA ASN A 61 -13.43 -3.82 0.08
C ASN A 61 -14.85 -3.57 -0.45
N SER A 62 -15.51 -4.63 -0.91
CA SER A 62 -16.87 -4.57 -1.46
C SER A 62 -17.92 -4.23 -0.39
N THR A 63 -17.75 -4.73 0.84
CA THR A 63 -18.66 -4.47 1.97
C THR A 63 -18.76 -2.98 2.28
N TYR A 64 -17.62 -2.29 2.35
CA TYR A 64 -17.56 -0.86 2.66
C TYR A 64 -17.46 0.02 1.43
N SER A 65 -17.35 -0.57 0.23
CA SER A 65 -17.17 0.12 -1.04
C SER A 65 -16.01 1.14 -1.01
N VAL A 66 -14.87 0.74 -0.45
CA VAL A 66 -13.69 1.59 -0.29
C VAL A 66 -12.41 0.86 -0.69
N PRO A 67 -11.40 1.58 -1.20
CA PRO A 67 -10.06 1.04 -1.35
C PRO A 67 -9.44 0.78 0.03
N VAL A 68 -8.72 -0.31 0.16
CA VAL A 68 -7.92 -0.65 1.33
C VAL A 68 -6.47 -0.81 0.89
N LEU A 69 -5.57 -0.07 1.55
CA LEU A 69 -4.15 -0.18 1.33
C LEU A 69 -3.55 -1.14 2.35
N TRP A 70 -2.90 -2.15 1.83
CA TRP A 70 -2.16 -3.16 2.57
C TRP A 70 -0.68 -2.95 2.33
N PHE A 71 0.14 -3.22 3.33
CA PHE A 71 1.57 -3.16 3.20
C PHE A 71 2.22 -4.15 4.16
N ASN A 72 3.43 -4.57 3.79
CA ASN A 72 4.25 -5.41 4.61
C ASN A 72 5.72 -5.19 4.25
N PHE A 73 6.61 -5.53 5.17
CA PHE A 73 8.04 -5.39 4.98
C PHE A 73 8.72 -6.72 5.26
N TYR A 74 9.56 -7.16 4.34
CA TYR A 74 10.30 -8.41 4.45
C TYR A 74 11.79 -8.13 4.43
N ARG A 75 12.54 -8.76 5.32
CA ARG A 75 14.00 -8.76 5.27
C ARG A 75 14.49 -9.62 4.10
N ARG A 76 15.79 -9.58 3.81
CA ARG A 76 16.40 -10.37 2.70
C ARG A 76 16.26 -11.88 2.89
N ASP A 77 16.11 -12.32 4.13
CA ASP A 77 15.88 -13.72 4.51
C ASP A 77 14.41 -14.17 4.27
N GLY A 78 13.52 -13.25 3.89
CA GLY A 78 12.09 -13.50 3.72
C GLY A 78 11.27 -13.37 5.01
N THR A 79 11.91 -13.04 6.14
CA THR A 79 11.22 -12.86 7.41
C THR A 79 10.51 -11.50 7.42
N PRO A 80 9.21 -11.44 7.80
CA PRO A 80 8.53 -10.16 7.95
C PRO A 80 9.16 -9.34 9.09
N LEU A 81 9.17 -8.01 8.95
CA LEU A 81 9.52 -7.12 10.06
C LEU A 81 8.49 -7.25 11.18
N SER A 82 8.95 -7.02 12.41
CA SER A 82 8.05 -6.99 13.57
C SER A 82 7.16 -5.75 13.53
N THR A 83 5.99 -5.82 14.18
CA THR A 83 5.06 -4.68 14.26
C THR A 83 5.73 -3.40 14.75
N SER A 84 6.63 -3.48 15.73
CA SER A 84 7.38 -2.33 16.23
C SER A 84 8.25 -1.69 15.15
N GLU A 85 8.96 -2.48 14.35
CA GLU A 85 9.82 -1.99 13.27
C GLU A 85 9.00 -1.42 12.10
N VAL A 86 7.86 -2.04 11.79
CA VAL A 86 6.94 -1.54 10.77
C VAL A 86 6.35 -0.18 11.16
N LEU A 87 5.95 -0.04 12.43
CA LEU A 87 5.48 1.22 12.99
C LEU A 87 6.60 2.27 12.99
N GLU A 88 7.81 1.90 13.38
CA GLU A 88 8.99 2.77 13.34
C GLU A 88 9.28 3.26 11.90
N MET A 89 9.23 2.37 10.92
CA MET A 89 9.42 2.75 9.51
C MET A 89 8.30 3.64 8.98
N SER A 90 7.09 3.49 9.52
CA SER A 90 5.93 4.31 9.17
C SER A 90 5.90 5.64 9.91
N ASN A 91 6.63 5.75 11.02
CA ASN A 91 6.74 6.93 11.87
C ASN A 91 7.98 7.73 11.46
N ASN A 92 7.93 8.38 10.30
CA ASN A 92 8.89 9.46 10.03
C ASN A 92 8.41 10.70 10.79
N GLU A 93 9.31 11.41 11.46
CA GLU A 93 9.00 12.56 12.35
C GLU A 93 8.17 13.68 11.66
N ASP A 94 8.13 13.72 10.33
CA ASP A 94 7.33 14.65 9.51
C ASP A 94 6.01 14.08 8.98
N SER A 95 5.78 12.77 9.09
CA SER A 95 4.56 12.13 8.63
C SER A 95 3.49 12.21 9.71
N MET A 96 2.28 12.65 9.34
CA MET A 96 1.08 12.55 10.18
C MET A 96 1.04 11.20 10.91
N ASP A 97 0.46 11.15 12.10
CA ASP A 97 0.34 9.97 12.97
C ASP A 97 -0.52 8.85 12.32
N ILE A 98 -0.06 8.32 11.19
CA ILE A 98 -0.67 7.27 10.38
C ILE A 98 -0.57 5.96 11.14
N THR A 99 0.38 5.85 12.08
CA THR A 99 0.61 4.69 12.94
C THR A 99 -0.65 4.25 13.68
N GLN A 100 -1.47 5.21 14.13
CA GLN A 100 -2.75 4.95 14.80
C GLN A 100 -3.81 4.32 13.89
N TYR A 101 -3.65 4.45 12.57
CA TYR A 101 -4.54 3.91 11.56
C TYR A 101 -4.01 2.62 10.93
N ILE A 102 -2.87 2.11 11.41
CA ILE A 102 -2.30 0.84 10.97
C ILE A 102 -2.90 -0.28 11.81
N SER A 103 -3.42 -1.33 11.16
CA SER A 103 -3.93 -2.52 11.82
C SER A 103 -3.49 -3.78 11.11
N LEU A 104 -3.08 -4.80 11.86
CA LEU A 104 -2.73 -6.10 11.29
C LEU A 104 -4.00 -6.91 11.03
N ASN A 105 -4.22 -7.32 9.79
CA ASN A 105 -5.38 -8.10 9.39
C ASN A 105 -5.00 -9.14 8.33
N GLU A 106 -5.89 -10.09 8.07
CA GLU A 106 -5.70 -11.07 7.02
C GLU A 106 -5.97 -10.45 5.64
N HIS A 107 -5.02 -10.61 4.70
CA HIS A 107 -5.14 -10.07 3.36
C HIS A 107 -6.20 -10.83 2.57
N PRO A 108 -7.24 -10.17 2.03
CA PRO A 108 -8.43 -10.83 1.47
C PRO A 108 -8.15 -11.70 0.24
N ILE A 109 -7.05 -11.43 -0.48
CA ILE A 109 -6.66 -12.19 -1.68
C ILE A 109 -5.56 -13.21 -1.39
N LEU A 110 -4.75 -12.99 -0.35
CA LEU A 110 -3.54 -13.80 -0.11
C LEU A 110 -3.69 -14.73 1.09
N GLY A 111 -4.66 -14.50 1.98
CA GLY A 111 -4.88 -15.32 3.18
C GLY A 111 -3.75 -15.25 4.21
N VAL A 112 -2.90 -14.21 4.14
CA VAL A 112 -1.75 -14.03 5.04
C VAL A 112 -1.85 -12.70 5.78
N LEU A 113 -1.21 -12.61 6.93
CA LEU A 113 -1.21 -11.41 7.77
C LEU A 113 -0.46 -10.25 7.08
N PHE A 114 -1.17 -9.15 6.85
CA PHE A 114 -0.63 -7.91 6.31
C PHE A 114 -1.11 -6.74 7.17
N TYR A 115 -0.32 -5.68 7.22
CA TYR A 115 -0.77 -4.43 7.79
C TYR A 115 -1.69 -3.75 6.79
N ASN A 116 -2.83 -3.24 7.25
CA ASN A 116 -3.68 -2.36 6.47
C ASN A 116 -3.75 -0.97 7.11
N ILE A 117 -3.97 0.01 6.26
CA ILE A 117 -4.27 1.38 6.68
C ILE A 117 -5.77 1.55 6.67
N HIS A 118 -6.31 2.12 7.74
CA HIS A 118 -7.72 2.40 7.86
C HIS A 118 -8.23 3.19 6.64
N PRO A 119 -9.37 2.82 6.04
CA PRO A 119 -9.88 3.41 4.79
C PRO A 119 -10.11 4.92 4.87
N CYS A 120 -10.30 5.50 6.08
CA CYS A 120 -10.42 6.95 6.26
C CYS A 120 -9.17 7.71 5.78
N LYS A 121 -7.98 7.13 5.94
CA LYS A 121 -6.70 7.71 5.52
C LYS A 121 -6.21 7.18 4.18
N THR A 122 -6.71 6.02 3.74
CA THR A 122 -6.33 5.44 2.44
C THR A 122 -6.65 6.39 1.28
N LYS A 123 -7.74 7.17 1.34
CA LYS A 123 -8.07 8.16 0.30
C LYS A 123 -7.02 9.28 0.18
N ASP A 124 -6.53 9.76 1.32
CA ASP A 124 -5.49 10.79 1.37
C ASP A 124 -4.18 10.25 0.77
N ILE A 125 -3.79 9.04 1.17
CA ILE A 125 -2.58 8.37 0.68
C ILE A 125 -2.67 8.06 -0.82
N MET A 126 -3.83 7.60 -1.30
CA MET A 126 -4.05 7.38 -2.74
C MET A 126 -3.95 8.69 -3.53
N ASN A 127 -4.53 9.78 -3.03
CA ASN A 127 -4.40 11.10 -3.64
C ASN A 127 -2.94 11.59 -3.65
N GLU A 128 -2.20 11.31 -2.58
CA GLU A 128 -0.76 11.60 -2.45
C GLU A 128 0.07 10.83 -3.50
N LEU A 129 -0.20 9.52 -3.65
CA LEU A 129 0.43 8.64 -4.65
C LEU A 129 0.13 9.07 -6.09
N THR A 130 -1.04 9.64 -6.36
CA THR A 130 -1.45 10.07 -7.72
C THR A 130 -0.87 11.43 -8.15
N GLY A 131 -0.05 12.10 -7.33
CA GLY A 131 0.76 13.23 -7.77
C GLY A 131 0.23 14.63 -7.44
N LYS A 132 -0.04 14.91 -6.16
CA LYS A 132 -0.02 16.30 -5.65
C LYS A 132 0.76 16.54 -4.36
N GLY A 133 1.47 15.56 -3.83
CA GLY A 133 2.30 15.78 -2.64
C GLY A 133 3.41 14.74 -2.55
N ASN A 134 4.61 15.08 -3.03
CA ASN A 134 5.82 14.43 -2.54
C ASN A 134 5.96 14.79 -1.05
N TYR A 135 5.60 13.89 -0.13
CA TYR A 135 6.00 14.02 1.28
C TYR A 135 6.90 12.90 1.78
N ILE A 136 7.25 11.92 0.93
CA ILE A 136 8.36 10.96 1.20
C ILE A 136 9.71 11.48 0.67
N ALA A 137 9.84 12.80 0.58
CA ALA A 137 11.10 13.50 0.40
C ALA A 137 10.97 14.89 1.05
N LYS A 138 10.91 14.88 2.37
CA LYS A 138 11.69 15.84 3.15
C LYS A 138 12.35 15.09 4.30
#